data_AF-A0A381ZCN0-F1
#
_entry.id   AF-A0A381ZCN0-F1
#
_cell.length_a   1.000
_cell.length_b   1.000
_cell.length_c   1.000
_cell.angle_alpha   90.00
_cell.angle_beta   90.00
_cell.angle_gamma   90.00
#
_symmetry.space_group_name_H-M   'P 1'
#
loop_
_entity.id
_entity.type
_entity.pdbx_description
1 polymer ?
#
loop_
_entity_poly.entity_id
_entity_poly.type
_entity_poly.pdbx_seq_one_letter_code
_entity_poly.pdbx_strand_id
1 'polypeptide(L)'
;MNYFTTIEQFFLSLKGSGLTLSASDYQLIGEWESRNIPVELICRAIENGYSRFGEQSNRRSGKTSLIQIQAVVEQEIQEEMHKL
;
A
#
# COMPACT_ATOMS: atom_id res chain seq x y z
N MET A 1 -1.28 4.72 17.67
CA MET A 1 -1.75 5.00 16.30
C MET A 1 -2.51 3.78 15.82
N ASN A 2 -3.61 3.95 15.09
CA ASN A 2 -4.44 2.85 14.57
C ASN A 2 -3.88 2.36 13.22
N TYR A 3 -3.92 1.05 12.95
CA TYR A 3 -3.38 0.40 11.74
C TYR A 3 -3.85 1.08 10.45
N PHE A 4 -5.16 1.33 10.35
CA PHE A 4 -5.77 2.00 9.20
C PHE A 4 -5.24 3.41 9.01
N THR A 5 -5.21 4.20 10.08
CA THR A 5 -4.75 5.60 10.02
C THR A 5 -3.28 5.67 9.61
N THR A 6 -2.44 4.77 10.09
CA THR A 6 -1.01 4.75 9.71
C THR A 6 -0.85 4.48 8.21
N ILE A 7 -1.51 3.44 7.68
CA ILE A 7 -1.40 3.07 6.27
C ILE A 7 -2.03 4.14 5.37
N GLU A 8 -3.18 4.69 5.76
CA GLU A 8 -3.84 5.77 5.05
C GLU A 8 -2.91 6.99 4.94
N GLN A 9 -2.42 7.51 6.06
CA GLN A 9 -1.56 8.71 6.06
C GLN A 9 -0.29 8.47 5.25
N PHE A 10 0.30 7.28 5.37
CA PHE A 10 1.46 6.89 4.57
C PHE A 10 1.14 6.91 3.07
N PHE A 11 0.08 6.23 2.63
CA PHE A 11 -0.29 6.17 1.21
C PHE A 11 -0.70 7.54 0.65
N LEU A 12 -1.40 8.35 1.46
CA LEU A 12 -1.75 9.73 1.10
C LEU A 12 -0.51 10.62 0.92
N SER A 13 0.54 10.41 1.73
CA SER A 13 1.81 11.14 1.60
C SER A 13 2.52 10.85 0.27
N LEU A 14 2.37 9.63 -0.27
CA LEU A 14 2.96 9.22 -1.56
C LEU A 14 2.20 9.78 -2.77
N LYS A 15 0.86 9.86 -2.69
CA LYS A 15 0.00 10.29 -3.81
C LYS A 15 -0.14 11.80 -3.97
N GLY A 16 0.20 12.56 -2.93
CA GLY A 16 0.05 14.02 -2.89
C GLY A 16 -1.32 14.48 -2.38
N SER A 17 -1.41 15.77 -2.03
CA SER A 17 -2.56 16.37 -1.34
C SER A 17 -3.87 16.32 -2.15
N GLY A 18 -5.00 16.13 -1.47
CA GLY A 18 -6.35 16.25 -2.05
C GLY A 18 -6.95 14.95 -2.57
N LEU A 19 -6.34 13.81 -2.26
CA LEU A 19 -6.80 12.49 -2.67
C LEU A 19 -7.23 11.67 -1.45
N THR A 20 -8.17 10.75 -1.65
CA THR A 20 -8.66 9.84 -0.61
C THR A 20 -8.40 8.39 -1.00
N LEU A 21 -8.57 7.47 -0.06
CA LEU A 21 -8.67 6.04 -0.35
C LEU A 21 -10.10 5.71 -0.77
N SER A 22 -10.25 4.74 -1.66
CA SER A 22 -11.54 4.17 -2.01
C SER A 22 -12.01 3.16 -0.95
N ALA A 23 -13.29 2.78 -0.98
CA ALA A 23 -13.80 1.73 -0.09
C ALA A 23 -13.04 0.39 -0.26
N SER A 24 -12.67 0.04 -1.50
CA SER A 24 -11.88 -1.17 -1.78
C SER A 24 -10.46 -1.08 -1.21
N ASP A 25 -9.84 0.11 -1.21
CA ASP A 25 -8.53 0.30 -0.57
C ASP A 25 -8.62 0.05 0.95
N TYR A 26 -9.69 0.53 1.61
CA TYR A 26 -9.90 0.23 3.04
C TYR A 26 -10.19 -1.25 3.30
N GLN A 27 -10.94 -1.92 2.43
CA GLN A 27 -11.17 -3.36 2.55
C GLN A 27 -9.85 -4.13 2.51
N LEU A 28 -8.96 -3.77 1.57
CA LEU A 28 -7.64 -4.40 1.45
C LEU A 28 -6.78 -4.16 2.71
N ILE A 29 -6.82 -2.96 3.29
CA ILE A 29 -6.14 -2.70 4.57
C ILE A 29 -6.66 -3.61 5.69
N GLY A 30 -7.99 -3.81 5.75
CA GLY A 30 -8.59 -4.72 6.73
C GLY A 30 -8.19 -6.18 6.54
N GLU A 31 -7.98 -6.62 5.30
CA GLU A 31 -7.46 -7.96 5.02
C GLU A 31 -6.04 -8.14 5.58
N TRP A 32 -5.15 -7.16 5.38
CA TRP A 32 -3.79 -7.19 5.95
C TRP A 32 -3.79 -7.15 7.48
N GLU A 33 -4.66 -6.33 8.08
CA GLU A 33 -4.81 -6.28 9.55
C GLU A 33 -5.27 -7.64 10.09
N SER A 34 -6.28 -8.26 9.46
CA SER A 34 -6.81 -9.56 9.88
C SER A 34 -5.78 -10.69 9.81
N ARG A 35 -4.82 -10.57 8.89
CA ARG A 35 -3.67 -11.49 8.73
C ARG A 35 -2.52 -11.18 9.69
N ASN A 36 -2.67 -10.17 10.57
CA ASN A 36 -1.63 -9.71 11.50
C ASN A 36 -0.34 -9.29 10.79
N ILE A 37 -0.43 -8.73 9.58
CA ILE A 37 0.76 -8.27 8.85
C ILE A 37 1.27 -6.97 9.51
N PRO A 38 2.56 -6.88 9.89
CA PRO A 38 3.13 -5.68 10.51
C PRO A 38 2.93 -4.44 9.64
N VAL A 39 2.58 -3.32 10.28
CA VAL A 39 2.32 -2.07 9.57
C VAL A 39 3.55 -1.56 8.84
N GLU A 40 4.74 -1.77 9.40
CA GLU A 40 6.02 -1.40 8.81
C GLU A 40 6.27 -2.16 7.50
N LEU A 41 5.89 -3.44 7.45
CA LEU A 41 5.99 -4.26 6.25
C LEU A 41 5.04 -3.76 5.16
N ILE A 42 3.79 -3.45 5.52
CA ILE A 42 2.82 -2.89 4.57
C ILE A 42 3.31 -1.54 4.01
N CYS A 43 3.78 -0.63 4.85
CA CYS A 43 4.29 0.67 4.41
C CYS A 43 5.46 0.52 3.43
N ARG A 44 6.45 -0.33 3.75
CA ARG A 44 7.59 -0.60 2.87
C ARG A 44 7.15 -1.19 1.53
N ALA A 45 6.24 -2.16 1.56
CA ALA A 45 5.73 -2.82 0.37
C ALA A 45 4.89 -1.87 -0.52
N ILE A 46 4.12 -0.97 0.09
CA ILE A 46 3.39 0.09 -0.61
C ILE A 46 4.36 1.06 -1.29
N GLU A 47 5.42 1.49 -0.62
CA GLU A 47 6.44 2.37 -1.21
C GLU A 47 7.06 1.75 -2.46
N ASN A 48 7.44 0.47 -2.37
CA ASN A 48 8.01 -0.28 -3.49
C ASN A 48 7.02 -0.44 -4.64
N GLY A 49 5.77 -0.81 -4.34
CA GLY A 49 4.71 -0.93 -5.35
C GLY A 49 4.41 0.40 -6.03
N TYR A 50 4.35 1.49 -5.27
CA TYR A 50 4.11 2.84 -5.78
C TYR A 50 5.26 3.32 -6.67
N SER A 51 6.52 3.10 -6.27
CA SER A 51 7.70 3.44 -7.06
C SER A 51 7.71 2.69 -8.41
N ARG A 52 7.52 1.37 -8.38
CA ARG A 52 7.50 0.53 -9.59
C ARG A 52 6.37 0.93 -10.56
N PHE A 53 5.20 1.27 -10.02
CA PHE A 53 4.06 1.72 -10.83
C PHE A 53 4.30 3.12 -11.44
N GLY A 54 4.94 4.02 -10.69
CA GLY A 54 5.34 5.35 -11.15
C GLY A 54 6.36 5.31 -12.30
N GLU A 55 7.37 4.43 -12.19
CA GLU A 55 8.39 4.22 -13.21
C GLU A 55 7.81 3.67 -14.52
N GLN A 56 6.89 2.72 -14.44
CA GLN A 56 6.27 2.10 -15.63
C GLN A 56 5.30 3.02 -16.37
N SER A 57 4.63 3.93 -15.67
CA SER A 57 3.50 4.67 -16.24
C SER A 57 3.87 5.99 -16.91
N ASN A 58 5.12 6.49 -16.77
CA ASN A 58 5.58 7.84 -17.19
C ASN A 58 4.58 8.97 -16.84
N ARG A 59 3.71 8.71 -15.88
CA ARG A 59 2.60 9.55 -15.46
C ARG A 59 2.81 9.79 -13.98
N ARG A 60 3.06 11.06 -13.63
CA ARG A 60 2.86 11.57 -12.27
C ARG A 60 1.37 11.49 -11.94
N SER A 61 0.84 10.29 -11.73
CA SER A 61 -0.60 10.10 -11.63
C SER A 61 -0.97 9.92 -10.18
N GLY A 62 -1.48 10.98 -9.55
CA GLY A 62 -2.22 10.91 -8.28
C GLY A 62 -3.52 10.06 -8.36
N LYS A 63 -3.61 9.12 -9.30
CA LYS A 63 -4.72 8.18 -9.48
C LYS A 63 -4.37 6.75 -9.07
N THR A 64 -3.14 6.50 -8.60
CA THR A 64 -2.75 5.18 -8.09
C THR A 64 -3.58 4.84 -6.85
N SER A 65 -4.16 3.65 -6.84
CA SER A 65 -4.89 3.03 -5.71
C SER A 65 -4.09 1.87 -5.12
N LEU A 66 -4.40 1.43 -3.90
CA LEU A 66 -3.75 0.27 -3.29
C LEU A 66 -4.06 -1.00 -4.09
N ILE A 67 -5.28 -1.12 -4.62
CA ILE A 67 -5.69 -2.22 -5.50
C ILE A 67 -4.74 -2.39 -6.70
N GLN A 68 -4.28 -1.29 -7.31
CA GLN A 68 -3.40 -1.35 -8.47
C GLN A 68 -1.99 -1.86 -8.14
N ILE A 69 -1.52 -1.65 -6.91
CA ILE A 69 -0.20 -2.11 -6.46
C ILE A 69 -0.29 -3.37 -5.57
N GLN A 70 -1.49 -3.89 -5.33
CA GLN A 70 -1.74 -5.02 -4.43
C GLN A 70 -0.85 -6.22 -4.75
N ALA A 71 -0.71 -6.59 -6.02
CA ALA A 71 0.11 -7.74 -6.41
C ALA A 71 1.58 -7.60 -5.98
N VAL A 72 2.14 -6.38 -6.06
CA VAL A 72 3.51 -6.11 -5.61
C VAL A 72 3.59 -6.16 -4.08
N VAL A 73 2.60 -5.58 -3.41
CA VAL A 73 2.53 -5.59 -1.94
C VAL A 73 2.44 -7.01 -1.40
N GLU A 74 1.55 -7.84 -1.95
CA GLU A 74 1.36 -9.24 -1.56
C GLU A 74 2.60 -10.08 -1.81
N GLN A 75 3.27 -9.90 -2.94
CA GLN A 75 4.52 -10.61 -3.22
C GLN A 75 5.57 -10.33 -2.13
N GLU A 76 5.72 -9.07 -1.74
CA GLU A 76 6.70 -8.69 -0.71
C GLU A 76 6.32 -9.22 0.67
N ILE A 77 5.03 -9.22 1.01
CA ILE A 77 4.54 -9.87 2.23
C ILE A 77 4.90 -11.36 2.23
N GLN A 78 4.66 -12.06 1.13
CA GLN A 78 5.00 -13.49 1.00
C GLN A 78 6.50 -13.74 1.14
N GLU A 79 7.33 -12.91 0.49
CA GLU A 79 8.80 -13.02 0.56
C GLU A 79 9.33 -12.82 1.98
N GLU A 80 8.77 -11.90 2.75
CA GLU A 80 9.18 -11.68 4.15
C GLU A 80 8.65 -12.76 5.09
N MET A 81 7.41 -13.21 4.90
CA MET A 81 6.83 -14.27 5.72
C MET A 81 7.57 -15.61 5.55
N HIS A 82 8.17 -15.87 4.39
CA HIS A 82 8.99 -17.06 4.16
C HIS A 82 10.41 -16.98 4.74
N LYS A 83 10.86 -15.81 5.20
CA LYS A 83 12.18 -15.63 5.85
C LYS A 83 12.15 -15.87 7.36
N LEU A 84 10.95 -15.98 7.94
CA LEU A 84 10.69 -16.26 9.36
C LEU A 84 10.50 -17.75 9.60
#